data_AF-A0A1B6JSB2-F1
#
_entry.id   AF-A0A1B6JSB2-F1
#
_cell.length_a   1.000
_cell.length_b   1.000
_cell.length_c   1.000
_cell.angle_alpha   90.00
_cell.angle_beta   90.00
_cell.angle_gamma   90.00
#
_symmetry.space_group_name_H-M   'P 1'
#
loop_
_entity.id
_entity.type
_entity.pdbx_description
1 polymer ?
#
loop_
_entity_poly.entity_id
_entity_poly.type
_entity_poly.pdbx_seq_one_letter_code
_entity_poly.pdbx_strand_id
1 'polypeptide(L)'
;VLEALQTTILDNLVAHHQMKTPLHALPWLLLGLIADHNKRKLFLFACHKWTLTNSLRQSLITIIKTHIGTENNVAAWFLLSSFSEYLDIKDPEFVMDYFYENVLNSQQVDEYCCQLVTETMHLSWRQLNALQQVTLCDNLLRHLSQFTVPLPLIGRCMDICQLITETHADSPEQARDRIIEWAGNLISIC
;
A
#
# COMPACT_ATOMS: atom_id res chain seq x y z
N VAL A 1 14.96 19.17 -13.54
CA VAL A 1 13.73 18.93 -12.73
C VAL A 1 13.81 17.63 -11.95
N LEU A 2 14.02 16.47 -12.59
CA LEU A 2 14.08 15.16 -11.88
C LEU A 2 15.22 15.07 -10.85
N GLU A 3 16.40 15.61 -11.15
CA GLU A 3 17.51 15.70 -10.19
C GLU A 3 17.16 16.60 -9.00
N ALA A 4 16.59 17.77 -9.26
CA ALA A 4 16.12 18.67 -8.20
C ALA A 4 15.04 18.02 -7.32
N LEU A 5 14.12 17.24 -7.92
CA LEU A 5 13.10 16.50 -7.18
C LEU A 5 13.74 15.39 -6.32
N GLN A 6 14.76 14.71 -6.85
CA GLN A 6 15.52 13.71 -6.09
C GLN A 6 16.18 14.35 -4.86
N THR A 7 16.92 15.44 -5.06
CA THR A 7 17.58 16.14 -3.95
C THR A 7 16.59 16.73 -2.97
N THR A 8 15.47 17.25 -3.45
CA THR A 8 14.45 17.83 -2.58
C THR A 8 13.77 16.76 -1.72
N ILE A 9 13.43 15.61 -2.31
CA ILE A 9 12.70 14.53 -1.62
C ILE A 9 13.69 13.55 -1.00
N LEU A 10 14.37 12.73 -1.82
CA LEU A 10 15.16 11.60 -1.33
C LEU A 10 16.31 12.01 -0.42
N ASP A 11 17.07 13.04 -0.79
CA ASP A 11 18.29 13.42 -0.05
C ASP A 11 17.96 14.12 1.29
N ASN A 12 16.73 14.63 1.44
CA ASN A 12 16.26 15.28 2.68
C ASN A 12 15.33 14.39 3.53
N LEU A 13 15.04 13.16 3.08
CA LEU A 13 14.26 12.21 3.88
C LEU A 13 15.10 11.76 5.09
N VAL A 14 14.53 11.97 6.28
CA VAL A 14 15.08 11.51 7.56
C VAL A 14 13.94 10.91 8.37
N ALA A 15 14.25 10.06 9.35
CA ALA A 15 13.22 9.51 10.23
C ALA A 15 12.47 10.63 10.98
N HIS A 16 11.20 10.40 11.34
CA HIS A 16 10.32 11.42 11.94
C HIS A 16 10.95 12.11 13.16
N HIS A 17 11.49 11.34 14.10
CA HIS A 17 12.18 11.85 15.28
C HIS A 17 13.46 12.67 14.99
N GLN A 18 13.94 12.67 13.74
CA GLN A 18 15.12 13.41 13.27
C GLN A 18 14.74 14.66 12.45
N MET A 19 13.45 14.91 12.24
CA MET A 19 12.98 16.14 11.60
C MET A 19 13.24 17.35 12.51
N LYS A 20 14.34 18.06 12.25
CA LYS A 20 14.80 19.22 13.05
C LYS A 20 14.84 20.52 12.26
N THR A 21 14.74 20.44 10.94
CA THR A 21 14.89 21.60 10.04
C THR A 21 13.73 21.68 9.06
N PRO A 22 13.42 22.86 8.51
CA PRO A 22 12.44 23.00 7.43
C PRO A 22 12.79 22.16 6.19
N LEU A 23 14.07 21.92 5.92
CA LEU A 23 14.51 21.06 4.82
C LEU A 23 14.04 19.61 5.01
N HIS A 24 13.99 19.10 6.26
CA HIS A 24 13.49 17.76 6.54
C HIS A 24 11.96 17.67 6.42
N ALA A 25 11.25 18.79 6.56
CA ALA A 25 9.79 18.87 6.38
C ALA A 25 9.38 19.02 4.91
N LEU A 26 10.24 19.60 4.09
CA LEU A 26 9.96 19.90 2.68
C LEU A 26 9.55 18.68 1.84
N PRO A 27 10.16 17.48 1.96
CA PRO A 27 9.71 16.29 1.25
C PRO A 27 8.22 16.00 1.48
N TRP A 28 7.79 16.02 2.74
CA TRP A 28 6.43 15.66 3.14
C TRP A 28 5.39 16.67 2.68
N LEU A 29 5.72 17.97 2.79
CA LEU A 29 4.88 19.04 2.25
C LEU A 29 4.72 18.91 0.73
N LEU A 30 5.81 18.65 0.01
CA LEU A 30 5.79 18.50 -1.44
C LEU A 30 4.98 17.27 -1.86
N LEU A 31 5.15 16.14 -1.17
CA LEU A 31 4.37 14.92 -1.42
C LEU A 31 2.89 15.12 -1.17
N GLY A 32 2.51 15.86 -0.11
CA GLY A 32 1.13 16.28 0.14
C GLY A 32 0.55 17.07 -1.04
N LEU A 33 1.27 18.09 -1.52
CA LEU A 33 0.84 18.88 -2.69
C LEU A 33 0.70 18.03 -3.96
N ILE A 34 1.61 17.08 -4.19
CA ILE A 34 1.54 16.15 -5.34
C ILE A 34 0.28 15.27 -5.25
N ALA A 35 -0.03 14.77 -4.05
CA ALA A 35 -1.22 13.98 -3.77
C ALA A 35 -2.49 14.80 -4.00
N ASP A 36 -2.59 15.99 -3.39
CA ASP A 36 -3.75 16.89 -3.49
C ASP A 36 -4.05 17.30 -4.95
N HIS A 37 -3.01 17.45 -5.78
CA HIS A 37 -3.15 17.79 -7.19
C HIS A 37 -3.31 16.58 -8.12
N ASN A 38 -3.51 15.37 -7.59
CA ASN A 38 -3.69 14.12 -8.34
C ASN A 38 -2.55 13.86 -9.34
N LYS A 39 -1.30 14.17 -8.96
CA LYS A 39 -0.12 14.03 -9.82
C LYS A 39 0.65 12.73 -9.59
N ARG A 40 0.05 11.72 -8.96
CA ARG A 40 0.67 10.40 -8.70
C ARG A 40 1.32 9.78 -9.94
N LYS A 41 0.64 9.80 -11.10
CA LYS A 41 1.20 9.27 -12.36
C LYS A 41 2.50 9.98 -12.78
N LEU A 42 2.59 11.30 -12.58
CA LEU A 42 3.82 12.06 -12.84
C LEU A 42 4.91 11.71 -11.85
N PHE A 43 4.55 11.53 -10.58
CA PHE A 43 5.47 11.12 -9.54
C PHE A 43 6.04 9.71 -9.77
N LEU A 44 5.25 8.79 -10.30
CA LEU A 44 5.71 7.45 -10.68
C LEU A 44 6.79 7.50 -11.79
N PHE A 45 6.72 8.44 -12.73
CA PHE A 45 7.83 8.63 -13.69
C PHE A 45 9.15 9.05 -13.00
N ALA A 46 9.06 9.85 -11.93
CA ALA A 46 10.24 10.18 -11.13
C ALA A 46 10.76 8.95 -10.36
N CYS A 47 9.87 8.18 -9.75
CA CYS A 47 10.22 6.93 -9.07
C CYS A 47 10.91 5.94 -10.02
N HIS A 48 10.35 5.73 -11.21
CA HIS A 48 10.97 4.91 -12.24
C HIS A 48 12.36 5.41 -12.63
N LYS A 49 12.58 6.72 -12.71
CA LYS A 49 13.93 7.24 -12.97
C LYS A 49 14.89 6.94 -11.80
N TRP A 50 14.42 7.05 -10.56
CA TRP A 50 15.21 6.78 -9.36
C TRP A 50 15.57 5.30 -9.19
N THR A 51 14.80 4.38 -9.77
CA THR A 51 15.18 2.95 -9.79
C THR A 51 16.35 2.71 -10.74
N LEU A 52 16.32 3.32 -11.93
CA LEU A 52 17.40 3.24 -12.91
C LEU A 52 18.73 3.82 -12.41
N THR A 53 18.68 4.73 -11.43
CA THR A 53 19.86 5.33 -10.79
C THR A 53 20.19 4.72 -9.43
N ASN A 54 19.57 3.59 -9.05
CA ASN A 54 19.76 2.93 -7.75
C ASN A 54 19.59 3.87 -6.54
N SER A 55 18.72 4.86 -6.68
CA SER A 55 18.42 5.85 -5.64
C SER A 55 17.28 5.38 -4.73
N LEU A 56 16.41 4.48 -5.20
CA LEU A 56 15.44 3.79 -4.34
C LEU A 56 16.12 2.65 -3.57
N ARG A 57 16.08 2.71 -2.23
CA ARG A 57 16.75 1.76 -1.33
C ARG A 57 15.84 1.38 -0.17
N GLN A 58 16.06 0.20 0.39
CA GLN A 58 15.31 -0.31 1.55
C GLN A 58 15.36 0.63 2.77
N SER A 59 16.46 1.35 2.97
CA SER A 59 16.59 2.34 4.05
C SER A 59 15.53 3.46 3.96
N LEU A 60 15.06 3.79 2.74
CA LEU A 60 13.99 4.77 2.56
C LEU A 60 12.66 4.21 3.08
N ILE A 61 12.36 2.93 2.87
CA ILE A 61 11.16 2.29 3.43
C ILE A 61 11.20 2.36 4.96
N THR A 62 12.36 2.09 5.57
CA THR A 62 12.54 2.21 7.03
C THR A 62 12.27 3.64 7.51
N ILE A 63 12.74 4.66 6.78
CA ILE A 63 12.45 6.07 7.08
C ILE A 63 10.95 6.34 6.97
N ILE A 64 10.33 5.99 5.83
CA ILE A 64 8.91 6.23 5.55
C ILE A 64 8.03 5.62 6.64
N LYS A 65 8.36 4.41 7.10
CA LYS A 65 7.63 3.72 8.18
C LYS A 65 7.55 4.54 9.46
N THR A 66 8.55 5.37 9.77
CA THR A 66 8.53 6.23 10.97
C THR A 66 7.56 7.41 10.90
N HIS A 67 7.00 7.71 9.73
CA HIS A 67 6.01 8.78 9.52
C HIS A 67 4.57 8.28 9.45
N ILE A 68 4.36 6.97 9.47
CA ILE A 68 3.03 6.38 9.53
C ILE A 68 2.43 6.67 10.92
N GLY A 69 1.19 7.13 10.95
CA GLY A 69 0.49 7.56 12.16
C GLY A 69 0.90 8.94 12.70
N THR A 70 1.74 9.70 11.98
CA THR A 70 2.12 11.08 12.35
C THR A 70 1.38 12.12 11.49
N GLU A 71 1.74 13.39 11.63
CA GLU A 71 1.25 14.49 10.76
C GLU A 71 1.53 14.27 9.27
N ASN A 72 2.50 13.40 8.93
CA ASN A 72 2.88 13.09 7.56
C ASN A 72 2.21 11.80 7.04
N ASN A 73 1.22 11.24 7.74
CA ASN A 73 0.68 9.90 7.48
C ASN A 73 0.25 9.68 6.01
N VAL A 74 -0.56 10.57 5.44
CA VAL A 74 -1.02 10.44 4.05
C VAL A 74 0.14 10.52 3.06
N ALA A 75 1.08 11.46 3.27
CA ALA A 75 2.27 11.60 2.44
C ALA A 75 3.20 10.38 2.55
N ALA A 76 3.28 9.75 3.72
CA ALA A 76 4.04 8.53 3.95
C ALA A 76 3.42 7.36 3.17
N TRP A 77 2.11 7.14 3.25
CA TRP A 77 1.42 6.12 2.47
C TRP A 77 1.46 6.39 0.96
N PHE A 78 1.39 7.66 0.55
CA PHE A 78 1.55 8.05 -0.84
C PHE A 78 2.93 7.62 -1.36
N LEU A 79 3.99 7.99 -0.63
CA LEU A 79 5.35 7.65 -1.01
C LEU A 79 5.59 6.14 -0.99
N LEU A 80 5.11 5.45 0.05
CA LEU A 80 5.25 4.00 0.20
C LEU A 80 4.56 3.23 -0.92
N SER A 81 3.30 3.57 -1.23
CA SER A 81 2.56 2.95 -2.34
C SER A 81 3.25 3.20 -3.69
N SER A 82 3.83 4.38 -3.89
CA SER A 82 4.58 4.70 -5.11
C SER A 82 5.92 3.96 -5.20
N PHE A 83 6.60 3.72 -4.08
CA PHE A 83 7.84 2.95 -4.08
C PHE A 83 7.60 1.45 -4.24
N SER A 84 6.48 0.94 -3.72
CA SER A 84 6.11 -0.48 -3.78
C SER A 84 5.90 -1.00 -5.21
N GLU A 85 5.65 -0.11 -6.17
CA GLU A 85 5.61 -0.43 -7.61
C GLU A 85 6.98 -0.88 -8.16
N TYR A 86 8.07 -0.54 -7.47
CA TYR A 86 9.43 -0.76 -7.95
C TYR A 86 10.35 -1.43 -6.92
N LEU A 87 9.95 -1.51 -5.66
CA LEU A 87 10.75 -2.02 -4.57
C LEU A 87 9.89 -2.87 -3.63
N ASP A 88 10.30 -4.12 -3.44
CA ASP A 88 9.66 -5.01 -2.46
C ASP A 88 9.77 -4.43 -1.05
N ILE A 89 8.67 -4.43 -0.30
CA ILE A 89 8.68 -4.11 1.13
C ILE A 89 9.19 -5.34 1.89
N LYS A 90 10.32 -5.19 2.58
CA LYS A 90 10.77 -6.19 3.56
C LYS A 90 9.89 -6.10 4.80
N ASP A 91 9.44 -7.25 5.30
CA ASP A 91 8.58 -7.39 6.48
C ASP A 91 7.29 -6.55 6.37
N PRO A 92 6.42 -6.83 5.36
CA PRO A 92 5.22 -6.03 5.08
C PRO A 92 4.10 -6.18 6.14
N GLU A 93 4.35 -6.88 7.25
CA GLU A 93 3.40 -7.12 8.33
C GLU A 93 2.79 -5.81 8.85
N PHE A 94 3.59 -4.76 8.97
CA PHE A 94 3.09 -3.44 9.41
C PHE A 94 2.05 -2.83 8.45
N VAL A 95 2.11 -3.16 7.15
CA VAL A 95 1.11 -2.73 6.18
C VAL A 95 -0.20 -3.45 6.45
N MET A 96 -0.13 -4.76 6.67
CA MET A 96 -1.28 -5.59 7.00
C MET A 96 -1.93 -5.17 8.33
N ASP A 97 -1.12 -4.95 9.38
CA ASP A 97 -1.62 -4.50 10.69
C ASP A 97 -2.34 -3.16 10.57
N TYR A 98 -1.71 -2.18 9.92
CA TYR A 98 -2.32 -0.86 9.71
C TYR A 98 -3.60 -0.96 8.87
N PHE A 99 -3.60 -1.79 7.81
CA PHE A 99 -4.75 -2.02 6.95
C PHE A 99 -5.94 -2.57 7.74
N TYR A 100 -5.73 -3.55 8.61
CA TYR A 100 -6.82 -4.05 9.47
C TYR A 100 -7.31 -3.00 10.44
N GLU A 101 -6.40 -2.38 11.19
CA GLU A 101 -6.76 -1.44 12.26
C GLU A 101 -7.48 -0.21 11.72
N ASN A 102 -7.01 0.37 10.62
CA ASN A 102 -7.43 1.69 10.16
C ASN A 102 -8.34 1.68 8.93
N VAL A 103 -8.28 0.63 8.10
CA VAL A 103 -9.06 0.55 6.86
C VAL A 103 -10.27 -0.38 7.03
N LEU A 104 -10.06 -1.62 7.46
CA LEU A 104 -11.17 -2.59 7.54
C LEU A 104 -12.02 -2.46 8.82
N ASN A 105 -11.38 -2.29 9.99
CA ASN A 105 -12.09 -2.41 11.27
C ASN A 105 -12.68 -1.10 11.80
N SER A 106 -12.04 0.04 11.49
CA SER A 106 -12.40 1.31 12.15
C SER A 106 -12.67 2.47 11.19
N GLN A 107 -12.18 2.42 9.94
CA GLN A 107 -12.25 3.51 8.96
C GLN A 107 -11.85 4.88 9.57
N GLN A 108 -10.84 4.87 10.46
CA GLN A 108 -10.40 6.06 11.21
C GLN A 108 -9.60 7.06 10.38
N VAL A 109 -9.26 6.72 9.14
CA VAL A 109 -8.48 7.58 8.24
C VAL A 109 -9.30 7.95 7.01
N ASP A 110 -8.89 9.03 6.35
CA ASP A 110 -9.57 9.52 5.17
C ASP A 110 -9.58 8.46 4.04
N GLU A 111 -10.56 8.58 3.15
CA GLU A 111 -10.79 7.62 2.06
C GLU A 111 -9.56 7.48 1.15
N TYR A 112 -8.85 8.57 0.88
CA TYR A 112 -7.67 8.54 0.03
C TYR A 112 -6.53 7.78 0.69
N CYS A 113 -6.29 7.99 1.99
CA CYS A 113 -5.36 7.19 2.77
C CYS A 113 -5.74 5.70 2.76
N CYS A 114 -7.03 5.37 2.90
CA CYS A 114 -7.50 3.99 2.79
C CYS A 114 -7.13 3.36 1.44
N GLN A 115 -7.32 4.08 0.34
CA GLN A 115 -6.94 3.64 -1.00
C GLN A 115 -5.43 3.41 -1.13
N LEU A 116 -4.61 4.32 -0.60
CA LEU A 116 -3.14 4.19 -0.62
C LEU A 116 -2.64 2.98 0.18
N VAL A 117 -3.22 2.73 1.37
CA VAL A 117 -2.88 1.58 2.21
C VAL A 117 -3.29 0.28 1.50
N THR A 118 -4.50 0.23 0.95
CA THR A 118 -5.01 -0.94 0.22
C THR A 118 -4.16 -1.23 -1.01
N GLU A 119 -3.74 -0.20 -1.73
CA GLU A 119 -2.82 -0.33 -2.86
C GLU A 119 -1.45 -0.86 -2.42
N THR A 120 -0.91 -0.32 -1.32
CA THR A 120 0.36 -0.81 -0.76
C THR A 120 0.25 -2.27 -0.36
N MET A 121 -0.90 -2.67 0.21
CA MET A 121 -1.15 -4.07 0.57
C MET A 121 -1.21 -4.96 -0.69
N HIS A 122 -1.90 -4.51 -1.74
CA HIS A 122 -1.94 -5.22 -3.02
C HIS A 122 -0.55 -5.38 -3.67
N LEU A 123 0.33 -4.39 -3.51
CA LEU A 123 1.69 -4.46 -4.05
C LEU A 123 2.64 -5.30 -3.18
N SER A 124 2.30 -5.55 -1.91
CA SER A 124 3.21 -6.17 -0.93
C SER A 124 2.74 -7.50 -0.31
N TRP A 125 1.57 -8.01 -0.68
CA TRP A 125 1.04 -9.26 -0.09
C TRP A 125 1.93 -10.47 -0.38
N ARG A 126 2.65 -10.50 -1.51
CA ARG A 126 3.54 -11.62 -1.88
C ARG A 126 4.71 -11.80 -0.92
N GLN A 127 5.10 -10.72 -0.24
CA GLN A 127 6.20 -10.72 0.71
C GLN A 127 5.76 -11.14 2.12
N LEU A 128 4.45 -11.32 2.36
CA LEU A 128 3.93 -11.96 3.56
C LEU A 128 4.24 -13.46 3.54
N ASN A 129 4.32 -14.10 4.71
CA ASN A 129 4.42 -15.55 4.77
C ASN A 129 3.09 -16.23 4.42
N ALA A 130 3.12 -17.53 4.10
CA ALA A 130 1.94 -18.28 3.65
C ALA A 130 0.75 -18.20 4.63
N LEU A 131 0.99 -18.23 5.94
CA LEU A 131 -0.07 -18.13 6.94
C LEU A 131 -0.72 -16.75 6.91
N GLN A 132 0.08 -15.69 6.79
CA GLN A 132 -0.40 -14.31 6.69
C GLN A 132 -1.18 -14.06 5.40
N GLN A 133 -0.75 -14.63 4.27
CA GLN A 133 -1.48 -14.53 3.00
C GLN A 133 -2.87 -15.15 3.11
N VAL A 134 -2.97 -16.39 3.62
CA VAL A 134 -4.27 -17.05 3.85
C VAL A 134 -5.13 -16.24 4.83
N THR A 135 -4.54 -15.76 5.93
CA THR A 135 -5.22 -14.91 6.92
C THR A 135 -5.75 -13.61 6.29
N LEU A 136 -4.99 -12.99 5.37
CA LEU A 136 -5.42 -11.82 4.62
C LEU A 136 -6.61 -12.11 3.72
N CYS A 137 -6.57 -13.20 2.96
CA CYS A 137 -7.68 -13.63 2.11
C CYS A 137 -8.95 -13.89 2.95
N ASP A 138 -8.84 -14.68 4.01
CA ASP A 138 -9.98 -15.04 4.87
C ASP A 138 -10.61 -13.80 5.54
N ASN A 139 -9.79 -12.86 6.01
CA ASN A 139 -10.28 -11.60 6.56
C ASN A 139 -11.02 -10.77 5.51
N LEU A 140 -10.42 -10.59 4.33
CA LEU A 140 -11.03 -9.81 3.25
C LEU A 140 -12.37 -10.41 2.81
N LEU A 141 -12.43 -11.72 2.58
CA LEU A 141 -13.66 -12.41 2.20
C LEU A 141 -14.76 -12.27 3.27
N ARG A 142 -14.40 -12.31 4.55
CA ARG A 142 -15.34 -12.03 5.65
C ARG A 142 -15.88 -10.61 5.58
N HIS A 143 -15.02 -9.61 5.48
CA HIS A 143 -15.46 -8.21 5.40
C HIS A 143 -16.31 -7.93 4.16
N LEU A 144 -15.97 -8.55 3.02
CA LEU A 144 -16.74 -8.49 1.78
C LEU A 144 -18.14 -9.10 1.96
N SER A 145 -18.23 -10.29 2.55
CA SER A 145 -19.53 -10.96 2.81
C SER A 145 -20.43 -10.19 3.79
N GLN A 146 -19.84 -9.38 4.65
CA GLN A 146 -20.55 -8.54 5.62
C GLN A 146 -20.84 -7.12 5.11
N PHE A 147 -20.44 -6.80 3.87
CA PHE A 147 -20.54 -5.45 3.29
C PHE A 147 -19.91 -4.35 4.14
N THR A 148 -18.83 -4.68 4.85
CA THR A 148 -18.11 -3.72 5.71
C THR A 148 -16.93 -3.05 5.00
N VAL A 149 -16.54 -3.56 3.83
CA VAL A 149 -15.50 -2.94 2.98
C VAL A 149 -16.07 -1.68 2.30
N PRO A 150 -15.40 -0.52 2.40
CA PRO A 150 -15.77 0.67 1.65
C PRO A 150 -15.84 0.40 0.14
N LEU A 151 -16.88 0.89 -0.53
CA LEU A 151 -17.12 0.68 -1.97
C LEU A 151 -15.89 0.92 -2.87
N PRO A 152 -15.08 1.99 -2.68
CA PRO A 152 -13.91 2.24 -3.52
C PRO A 152 -12.82 1.16 -3.41
N LEU A 153 -12.83 0.36 -2.35
CA LEU A 153 -11.80 -0.63 -2.03
C LEU A 153 -12.19 -2.05 -2.42
N ILE A 154 -13.48 -2.32 -2.68
CA ILE A 154 -13.99 -3.66 -2.97
C ILE A 154 -13.23 -4.32 -4.11
N GLY A 155 -13.06 -3.62 -5.24
CA GLY A 155 -12.36 -4.17 -6.40
C GLY A 155 -10.94 -4.61 -6.06
N ARG A 156 -10.21 -3.78 -5.30
CA ARG A 156 -8.84 -4.10 -4.91
C ARG A 156 -8.75 -5.23 -3.89
N CYS A 157 -9.70 -5.31 -2.96
CA CYS A 157 -9.80 -6.42 -2.01
C CYS A 157 -10.05 -7.76 -2.74
N MET A 158 -10.91 -7.73 -3.76
CA MET A 158 -11.19 -8.89 -4.61
C MET A 158 -9.95 -9.32 -5.40
N ASP A 159 -9.20 -8.37 -5.97
CA ASP A 159 -7.94 -8.66 -6.67
C ASP A 159 -6.93 -9.36 -5.75
N ILE A 160 -6.79 -8.89 -4.51
CA ILE A 160 -5.91 -9.51 -3.52
C ILE A 160 -6.36 -10.95 -3.22
N CYS A 161 -7.65 -11.17 -2.95
CA CYS A 161 -8.19 -12.51 -2.67
C CYS A 161 -7.96 -13.47 -3.85
N GLN A 162 -8.22 -12.99 -5.07
CA GLN A 162 -7.98 -13.76 -6.29
C GLN A 162 -6.51 -14.17 -6.40
N LEU A 163 -5.58 -13.22 -6.30
CA LEU A 163 -4.16 -13.48 -6.47
C LEU A 163 -3.59 -14.43 -5.39
N ILE A 164 -4.06 -14.30 -4.14
CA ILE A 164 -3.68 -15.22 -3.06
C ILE A 164 -4.25 -16.62 -3.35
N THR A 165 -5.52 -16.71 -3.78
CA THR A 165 -6.15 -17.99 -4.14
C THR A 165 -5.39 -18.71 -5.25
N GLU A 166 -5.00 -17.97 -6.30
CA GLU A 166 -4.18 -18.49 -7.41
C GLU A 166 -2.81 -18.99 -6.94
N THR A 167 -2.19 -18.30 -5.99
CA THR A 167 -0.84 -18.62 -5.49
C THR A 167 -0.81 -19.86 -4.60
N HIS A 168 -1.90 -20.12 -3.87
CA HIS A 168 -2.05 -21.29 -3.00
C HIS A 168 -2.77 -22.47 -3.65
N ALA A 169 -3.02 -22.42 -4.96
CA ALA A 169 -3.61 -23.52 -5.70
C ALA A 169 -2.55 -24.44 -6.29
N ASP A 170 -2.82 -25.75 -6.30
CA ASP A 170 -1.97 -26.77 -6.91
C ASP A 170 -2.05 -26.73 -8.45
N SER A 171 -3.17 -26.22 -8.99
CA SER A 171 -3.37 -26.06 -10.44
C SER A 171 -4.29 -24.86 -10.77
N PRO A 172 -4.23 -24.33 -12.01
CA PRO A 172 -5.13 -23.27 -12.46
C PRO A 172 -6.62 -23.64 -12.41
N GLU A 173 -6.95 -24.91 -12.59
CA GLU A 173 -8.33 -25.41 -12.46
C GLU A 173 -8.79 -25.34 -11.00
N GLN A 174 -7.97 -25.81 -10.06
CA GLN A 174 -8.26 -25.73 -8.63
C GLN A 174 -8.40 -24.27 -8.17
N ALA A 175 -7.55 -23.37 -8.66
CA ALA A 175 -7.66 -21.93 -8.39
C ALA A 175 -9.02 -21.39 -8.87
N ARG A 176 -9.41 -21.72 -10.11
CA ARG A 176 -10.66 -21.28 -10.71
C ARG A 176 -11.87 -21.79 -9.92
N ASP A 177 -11.88 -23.06 -9.55
CA ASP A 177 -12.99 -23.65 -8.80
C ASP A 177 -13.16 -22.96 -7.44
N ARG A 178 -12.04 -22.73 -6.72
CA ARG A 178 -12.05 -21.97 -5.45
C ARG A 178 -12.55 -20.53 -5.63
N ILE A 179 -12.12 -19.84 -6.70
CA ILE A 179 -12.57 -18.48 -7.01
C ILE A 179 -14.08 -18.45 -7.28
N ILE A 180 -14.58 -19.38 -8.09
CA ILE A 180 -16.01 -19.49 -8.38
C ILE A 180 -16.79 -19.76 -7.11
N GLU A 181 -16.29 -20.63 -6.23
CA GLU A 181 -16.93 -20.96 -4.96
C GLU A 181 -17.08 -19.72 -4.06
N TRP A 182 -15.99 -19.04 -3.72
CA TRP A 182 -16.09 -17.89 -2.81
C TRP A 182 -16.80 -16.70 -3.47
N ALA A 183 -16.65 -16.48 -4.77
CA ALA A 183 -17.37 -15.41 -5.46
C ALA A 183 -18.88 -15.70 -5.53
N GLY A 184 -19.26 -16.96 -5.77
CA GLY A 184 -20.65 -17.40 -5.73
C GLY A 184 -21.28 -17.21 -4.35
N ASN A 185 -20.54 -17.53 -3.28
CA ASN A 185 -20.96 -17.28 -1.91
C ASN A 185 -21.21 -15.79 -1.65
N LEU A 186 -20.30 -14.91 -2.09
CA LEU A 186 -20.49 -13.45 -1.95
C LEU A 186 -21.75 -12.97 -2.68
N ILE A 187 -21.97 -13.41 -3.91
CA ILE A 187 -23.15 -13.02 -4.71
C ILE A 187 -24.44 -13.54 -4.09
N SER A 188 -24.44 -14.73 -3.48
CA SER A 188 -25.65 -15.30 -2.86
C SER A 188 -26.13 -14.56 -1.61
N ILE A 189 -25.26 -13.76 -1.00
CA ILE A 189 -25.56 -12.97 0.20
C ILE A 189 -26.08 -11.56 -0.18
N CYS A 190 -25.80 -11.10 -1.39
CA CYS A 190 -26.35 -9.86 -1.98
C CYS A 190 -27.83 -10.03 -2.36
#